data_AF-A0A368W604-F1
#
_entry.id   AF-A0A368W604-F1
#
_cell.length_a   1.000
_cell.length_b   1.000
_cell.length_c   1.000
_cell.angle_alpha   90.00
_cell.angle_beta   90.00
_cell.angle_gamma   90.00
#
_symmetry.space_group_name_H-M   'P 1'
#
loop_
_entity.id
_entity.type
_entity.pdbx_description
1 polymer ?
#
loop_
_entity_poly.entity_id
_entity_poly.type
_entity_poly.pdbx_seq_one_letter_code
_entity_poly.pdbx_strand_id
1 'polypeptide(L)'
;MCYKATSWDKTRRVAVIRKVQRFETDQLQFEQDGFLDLLWQYEAMVTSEAWEAIDVWRFYNQRCCMENYIKEAKRGFSIHRIPTDDFAANEMDLLIKLFAYNLFERFKQDCCEPVHRPFTIQRFRREFFECAGVLVRHGRQFILKMAEHFSNRYIWLRIERKIILLD
;
A
#
# COMPACT_ATOMS: atom_id res chain seq x y z
N MET A 1 17.79 11.47 -22.29
CA MET A 1 17.91 12.43 -23.42
C MET A 1 17.16 13.71 -23.10
N CYS A 2 17.47 14.85 -23.73
CA CYS A 2 16.68 16.07 -23.62
C CYS A 2 15.74 16.18 -24.83
N TYR A 3 14.47 16.46 -24.60
CA TYR A 3 13.42 16.52 -25.62
C TYR A 3 12.45 17.66 -25.34
N LYS A 4 11.96 18.31 -26.39
CA LYS A 4 10.93 19.35 -26.31
C LYS A 4 9.75 18.91 -27.19
N ALA A 5 8.64 18.54 -26.57
CA ALA A 5 7.41 18.27 -27.30
C ALA A 5 6.82 19.57 -27.87
N THR A 6 6.02 19.48 -28.93
CA THR A 6 5.39 20.63 -29.59
C THR A 6 4.55 21.47 -28.63
N SER A 7 3.92 20.85 -27.63
CA SER A 7 3.09 21.51 -26.61
C SER A 7 3.87 22.02 -25.40
N TRP A 8 5.20 21.87 -25.34
CA TRP A 8 6.00 22.28 -24.19
C TRP A 8 6.71 23.59 -24.43
N ASP A 9 6.62 24.52 -23.48
CA ASP A 9 7.34 25.79 -23.53
C ASP A 9 8.86 25.60 -23.40
N LYS A 10 9.28 24.57 -22.65
CA LYS A 10 10.70 24.28 -22.35
C LYS A 10 11.09 22.82 -22.60
N THR A 11 12.36 22.64 -22.94
CA THR A 11 12.99 21.32 -23.07
C THR A 11 13.02 20.61 -21.72
N ARG A 12 12.75 19.30 -21.71
CA ARG A 12 12.77 18.46 -20.51
C ARG A 12 13.61 17.21 -20.73
N ARG A 13 14.11 16.63 -19.65
CA ARG A 13 14.80 15.34 -19.72
C ARG A 13 13.77 14.21 -19.78
N VAL A 14 13.99 13.29 -20.71
CA VAL A 14 13.20 12.07 -20.90
C VAL A 14 14.12 10.88 -20.71
N ALA A 15 13.76 10.02 -19.75
CA ALA A 15 14.35 8.70 -19.55
C ALA A 15 13.53 7.69 -20.35
N VAL A 16 14.17 6.95 -21.25
CA VAL A 16 13.51 5.93 -22.06
C VAL A 16 14.10 4.58 -21.68
N ILE A 17 13.24 3.63 -21.33
CA ILE A 17 13.61 2.24 -21.08
C ILE A 17 12.97 1.36 -22.14
N ARG A 18 13.77 0.45 -22.67
CA ARG A 18 13.32 -0.63 -23.55
C ARG A 18 13.26 -1.91 -22.73
N LYS A 19 12.12 -2.59 -22.75
CA LYS A 19 11.89 -3.87 -22.06
C LYS A 19 11.31 -4.91 -23.02
N VAL A 20 11.67 -6.18 -22.81
CA VAL A 20 11.06 -7.30 -23.55
C VAL A 20 9.69 -7.60 -22.95
N GLN A 21 8.68 -7.73 -23.79
CA GLN A 21 7.36 -8.23 -23.41
C GLN A 21 7.48 -9.71 -23.02
N ARG A 22 7.20 -10.03 -21.75
CA ARG A 22 7.06 -11.43 -21.33
C ARG A 22 5.63 -11.87 -21.65
N PHE A 23 5.48 -12.69 -22.68
CA PHE A 23 4.24 -13.41 -22.93
C PHE A 23 4.20 -14.62 -22.00
N GLU A 24 3.08 -14.82 -21.29
CA GLU A 24 2.82 -16.10 -20.62
C GLU A 24 2.57 -17.16 -21.68
N THR A 25 3.35 -18.24 -21.62
CA THR A 25 3.40 -19.30 -22.61
C THR A 25 2.10 -20.11 -22.61
N ASP A 26 1.10 -19.68 -23.37
CA ASP A 26 0.01 -20.52 -23.88
C ASP A 26 -0.62 -19.98 -25.20
N GLN A 27 -0.11 -18.88 -25.77
CA GLN A 27 -0.62 -18.28 -27.01
C GLN A 27 0.47 -17.98 -28.06
N LEU A 28 1.59 -18.69 -28.03
CA LEU A 28 2.66 -18.48 -29.01
C LEU A 28 2.52 -19.46 -30.18
N GLN A 29 1.74 -19.05 -31.16
CA GLN A 29 1.75 -19.63 -32.50
C GLN A 29 2.31 -18.60 -33.50
N PHE A 30 3.41 -19.02 -34.14
CA PHE A 30 3.97 -18.60 -35.43
C PHE A 30 5.00 -17.46 -35.51
N GLU A 31 6.25 -17.91 -35.60
CA GLU A 31 7.28 -17.58 -36.59
C GLU A 31 6.88 -16.56 -37.68
N GLN A 32 7.60 -15.43 -37.76
CA GLN A 32 8.09 -14.81 -39.00
C GLN A 32 9.03 -13.63 -38.68
N ASP A 33 10.07 -13.44 -39.51
CA ASP A 33 11.25 -12.57 -39.38
C ASP A 33 11.02 -11.05 -39.16
N GLY A 34 9.79 -10.60 -38.92
CA GLY A 34 9.42 -9.23 -38.54
C GLY A 34 9.00 -9.06 -37.07
N PHE A 35 9.00 -10.14 -36.28
CA PHE A 35 8.40 -10.17 -34.93
C PHE A 35 9.28 -9.57 -33.83
N LEU A 36 10.57 -9.30 -34.09
CA LEU A 36 11.50 -8.79 -33.08
C LEU A 36 11.09 -7.42 -32.53
N ASP A 37 10.51 -6.52 -33.33
CA ASP A 37 10.09 -5.19 -32.87
C ASP A 37 8.78 -5.21 -32.08
N LEU A 38 7.94 -6.23 -32.24
CA LEU A 38 6.72 -6.44 -31.44
C LEU A 38 7.01 -6.96 -30.03
N LEU A 39 8.22 -7.50 -29.81
CA LEU A 39 8.68 -7.96 -28.50
C LEU A 39 9.14 -6.79 -27.60
N TRP A 40 9.44 -5.63 -28.16
CA TRP A 40 10.01 -4.51 -27.40
C TRP A 40 8.93 -3.50 -27.03
N GLN A 41 8.74 -3.30 -25.72
CA GLN A 41 7.98 -2.18 -25.20
C GLN A 41 8.93 -1.08 -24.78
N TYR A 42 8.56 0.17 -25.09
CA TYR A 42 9.29 1.35 -24.67
C TYR A 42 8.46 2.12 -23.65
N GLU A 43 9.09 2.49 -22.54
CA GLU A 43 8.50 3.37 -21.54
C GLU A 43 9.31 4.66 -21.47
N ALA A 44 8.65 5.79 -21.64
CA ALA A 44 9.25 7.11 -21.57
C ALA A 44 8.74 7.87 -20.35
N MET A 45 9.65 8.32 -19.49
CA MET A 45 9.35 9.11 -18.30
C MET A 45 10.00 10.48 -18.41
N VAL A 46 9.23 11.54 -18.19
CA VAL A 46 9.74 12.90 -18.07
C VAL A 46 10.23 13.12 -16.64
N THR A 47 11.47 13.54 -16.46
CA THR A 47 12.09 13.66 -15.13
C THR A 47 12.91 14.95 -15.00
N SER A 48 12.94 15.51 -13.80
CA SER A 48 13.89 16.56 -13.40
C SER A 48 15.20 15.99 -12.86
N GLU A 49 15.20 14.72 -12.44
CA GLU A 49 16.36 14.07 -11.85
C GLU A 49 17.45 13.86 -12.89
N ALA A 50 18.72 13.91 -12.46
CA ALA A 50 19.88 13.67 -13.31
C ALA A 50 20.36 12.20 -13.31
N TRP A 51 19.58 11.27 -12.73
CA TRP A 51 19.95 9.85 -12.57
C TRP A 51 19.96 9.05 -13.88
N GLU A 52 20.54 7.87 -13.88
CA GLU A 52 20.45 6.94 -15.01
C GLU A 52 18.99 6.58 -15.32
N ALA A 53 18.69 6.32 -16.60
CA ALA A 53 17.32 6.04 -17.03
C ALA A 53 16.71 4.85 -16.27
N ILE A 54 17.54 3.85 -15.94
CA ILE A 54 17.11 2.66 -15.19
C ILE A 54 16.75 2.99 -13.75
N ASP A 55 17.42 3.95 -13.12
CA ASP A 55 17.14 4.34 -11.74
C ASP A 55 15.89 5.22 -11.67
N VAL A 56 15.68 6.10 -12.66
CA VAL A 56 14.42 6.82 -12.82
C VAL A 56 13.26 5.84 -12.97
N TRP A 57 13.43 4.81 -13.79
CA TRP A 57 12.42 3.76 -13.99
C TRP A 57 12.13 2.97 -12.72
N ARG A 58 13.17 2.54 -12.00
CA ARG A 58 13.04 1.83 -10.71
C ARG A 58 12.35 2.68 -9.66
N PHE A 59 12.68 3.96 -9.57
CA PHE A 59 12.02 4.90 -8.66
C PHE A 59 10.56 5.12 -9.05
N TYR A 60 10.27 5.35 -10.33
CA TYR A 60 8.92 5.57 -10.80
C TYR A 60 8.03 4.35 -10.57
N ASN A 61 8.52 3.15 -10.84
CA ASN A 61 7.75 1.91 -10.66
C ASN A 61 7.40 1.59 -9.21
N GLN A 62 8.11 2.13 -8.22
CA GLN A 62 7.69 2.02 -6.83
C GLN A 62 6.34 2.74 -6.57
N ARG A 63 5.95 3.70 -7.42
CA ARG A 63 4.61 4.31 -7.35
C ARG A 63 3.49 3.32 -7.68
N CYS A 64 3.76 2.22 -8.38
CA CYS A 64 2.76 1.17 -8.59
C CYS A 64 2.30 0.56 -7.25
N CYS A 65 3.14 0.61 -6.20
CA CYS A 65 2.75 0.20 -4.85
C CYS A 65 1.68 1.13 -4.25
N MET A 66 1.57 2.38 -4.72
CA MET A 66 0.54 3.33 -4.26
C MET A 66 -0.87 2.83 -4.52
N GLU A 67 -1.08 2.09 -5.62
CA GLU A 67 -2.37 1.49 -5.93
C GLU A 67 -2.82 0.51 -4.85
N ASN A 68 -1.89 -0.22 -4.23
CA ASN A 68 -2.21 -1.13 -3.13
C ASN A 68 -2.63 -0.35 -1.88
N TYR A 69 -1.95 0.74 -1.54
CA TYR A 69 -2.32 1.62 -0.43
C TYR A 69 -3.67 2.30 -0.65
N ILE A 70 -3.96 2.77 -1.87
CA ILE A 70 -5.27 3.33 -2.23
C ILE A 70 -6.37 2.27 -2.14
N LYS A 71 -6.13 1.05 -2.63
CA LYS A 71 -7.07 -0.08 -2.51
C LYS A 71 -7.35 -0.40 -1.05
N GLU A 72 -6.33 -0.40 -0.21
CA GLU A 72 -6.44 -0.66 1.23
C GLU A 72 -7.23 0.43 1.93
N ALA A 73 -6.94 1.71 1.69
CA ALA A 73 -7.72 2.81 2.25
C ALA A 73 -9.18 2.76 1.77
N LYS A 74 -9.42 2.47 0.49
CA LYS A 74 -10.77 2.35 -0.08
C LYS A 74 -11.55 1.19 0.54
N ARG A 75 -10.99 -0.01 0.59
CA ARG A 75 -11.71 -1.23 1.01
C ARG A 75 -11.68 -1.43 2.53
N GLY A 76 -10.58 -1.10 3.17
CA GLY A 76 -10.35 -1.28 4.60
C GLY A 76 -10.94 -0.19 5.49
N PHE A 77 -10.90 1.07 5.02
CA PHE A 77 -11.34 2.26 5.76
C PHE A 77 -12.50 3.00 5.09
N SER A 78 -13.01 2.51 3.96
CA SER A 78 -14.19 3.06 3.29
C SER A 78 -14.07 4.55 2.91
N ILE A 79 -12.87 5.01 2.53
CA ILE A 79 -12.65 6.42 2.10
C ILE A 79 -13.46 6.80 0.85
N HIS A 80 -14.01 5.83 0.13
CA HIS A 80 -14.86 6.03 -1.04
C HIS A 80 -16.33 6.27 -0.68
N ARG A 81 -16.74 6.05 0.58
CA ARG A 81 -18.12 6.26 1.02
C ARG A 81 -18.31 7.71 1.42
N ILE A 82 -19.30 8.35 0.83
CA ILE A 82 -19.75 9.71 1.12
C ILE A 82 -21.08 9.57 1.90
N PRO A 83 -21.08 9.76 3.23
CA PRO A 83 -22.22 9.44 4.07
C PRO A 83 -23.32 10.51 4.11
N THR A 84 -23.03 11.74 3.71
CA THR A 84 -23.96 12.89 3.85
C THR A 84 -24.01 13.72 2.57
N ASP A 85 -24.98 14.64 2.47
CA ASP A 85 -25.07 15.62 1.37
C ASP A 85 -24.26 16.90 1.64
N ASP A 86 -23.62 17.02 2.82
CA ASP A 86 -22.83 18.20 3.20
C ASP A 86 -21.34 18.01 2.88
N PHE A 87 -20.76 18.96 2.14
CA PHE A 87 -19.37 18.87 1.70
C PHE A 87 -18.38 18.89 2.89
N ALA A 88 -18.58 19.79 3.86
CA ALA A 88 -17.67 19.95 4.98
C ALA A 88 -17.69 18.71 5.91
N ALA A 89 -18.87 18.14 6.15
CA ALA A 89 -19.03 16.90 6.90
C ALA A 89 -18.31 15.73 6.20
N ASN A 90 -18.44 15.61 4.88
CA ASN A 90 -17.78 14.56 4.10
C ASN A 90 -16.26 14.74 4.04
N GLU A 91 -15.76 15.98 3.96
CA GLU A 91 -14.33 16.27 4.03
C GLU A 91 -13.75 15.81 5.38
N MET A 92 -14.41 16.16 6.49
CA MET A 92 -13.98 15.74 7.82
C MET A 92 -14.02 14.22 7.99
N ASP A 93 -15.08 13.55 7.51
CA ASP A 93 -15.18 12.10 7.51
C ASP A 93 -14.04 11.42 6.72
N LEU A 94 -13.71 11.95 5.55
CA LEU A 94 -12.56 11.49 4.76
C LEU A 94 -11.24 11.65 5.52
N LEU A 95 -11.01 12.81 6.13
CA LEU A 95 -9.79 13.09 6.90
C LEU A 95 -9.66 12.16 8.10
N ILE A 96 -10.75 11.90 8.83
CA ILE A 96 -10.75 10.95 9.96
C ILE A 96 -10.42 9.53 9.48
N LYS A 97 -11.01 9.09 8.37
CA LYS A 97 -10.71 7.76 7.79
C LYS A 97 -9.25 7.64 7.35
N LEU A 98 -8.69 8.67 6.73
CA LEU A 98 -7.28 8.72 6.34
C LEU A 98 -6.35 8.76 7.56
N PHE A 99 -6.72 9.49 8.59
CA PHE A 99 -5.99 9.51 9.85
C PHE A 99 -5.95 8.12 10.51
N ALA A 100 -7.10 7.43 10.59
CA ALA A 100 -7.19 6.07 11.10
C ALA A 100 -6.35 5.08 10.27
N TYR A 101 -6.34 5.22 8.94
CA TYR A 101 -5.47 4.43 8.05
C TYR A 101 -3.99 4.65 8.36
N ASN A 102 -3.55 5.90 8.45
CA ASN A 102 -2.17 6.24 8.75
C ASN A 102 -1.74 5.74 10.13
N LEU A 103 -2.62 5.86 11.12
CA LEU A 103 -2.37 5.35 12.47
C LEU A 103 -2.20 3.83 12.46
N PHE A 104 -3.03 3.11 11.70
CA PHE A 104 -2.92 1.66 11.53
C PHE A 104 -1.60 1.25 10.84
N GLU A 105 -1.21 1.95 9.77
CA GLU A 105 0.07 1.67 9.10
C GLU A 105 1.26 1.91 10.04
N ARG A 106 1.24 2.97 10.84
CA ARG A 106 2.28 3.23 11.85
C ARG A 106 2.30 2.18 12.95
N PHE A 107 1.14 1.86 13.52
CA PHE A 107 0.99 0.79 14.49
C PHE A 107 1.58 -0.54 14.02
N LYS A 108 1.36 -0.93 12.75
CA LYS A 108 1.96 -2.14 12.19
C LYS A 108 3.48 -2.08 12.16
N GLN A 109 4.07 -0.94 11.79
CA GLN A 109 5.51 -0.78 11.71
C GLN A 109 6.17 -0.87 13.10
N ASP A 110 5.58 -0.18 14.08
CA ASP A 110 6.15 0.02 15.40
C ASP A 110 5.89 -1.18 16.32
N CYS A 111 4.65 -1.69 16.33
CA CYS A 111 4.22 -2.70 17.29
C CYS A 111 4.26 -4.13 16.72
N CYS A 112 4.00 -4.32 15.42
CA CYS A 112 3.88 -5.67 14.86
C CYS A 112 5.23 -6.28 14.43
N GLU A 113 5.28 -7.61 14.40
CA GLU A 113 6.42 -8.36 13.85
C GLU A 113 6.46 -8.25 12.32
N PRO A 114 7.65 -8.41 11.67
CA PRO A 114 7.78 -8.27 10.21
C PRO A 114 6.78 -9.09 9.39
N VAL A 115 6.41 -10.27 9.88
CA VAL A 115 5.42 -11.16 9.23
C VAL A 115 4.00 -10.58 9.22
N HIS A 116 3.65 -9.67 10.13
CA HIS A 116 2.31 -9.08 10.25
C HIS A 116 2.21 -7.68 9.64
N ARG A 117 3.33 -6.99 9.40
CA ARG A 117 3.37 -5.68 8.71
C ARG A 117 2.65 -5.66 7.35
N PRO A 118 2.70 -6.70 6.50
CA PRO A 118 1.99 -6.70 5.23
C PRO A 118 0.48 -6.99 5.38
N PHE A 119 -0.05 -7.17 6.59
CA PHE A 119 -1.48 -7.45 6.74
C PHE A 119 -2.31 -6.20 6.41
N THR A 120 -3.39 -6.43 5.67
CA THR A 120 -4.48 -5.47 5.49
C THR A 120 -5.26 -5.32 6.80
N ILE A 121 -5.94 -4.19 7.03
CA ILE A 121 -6.83 -3.99 8.18
C ILE A 121 -7.94 -5.02 8.21
N GLN A 122 -8.44 -5.47 7.05
CA GLN A 122 -9.47 -6.50 6.99
C GLN A 122 -8.93 -7.84 7.53
N ARG A 123 -7.73 -8.24 7.10
CA ARG A 123 -7.07 -9.42 7.67
C ARG A 123 -6.77 -9.21 9.15
N PHE A 124 -6.25 -8.04 9.52
CA PHE A 124 -5.90 -7.73 10.90
C PHE A 124 -7.10 -7.80 11.84
N ARG A 125 -8.26 -7.27 11.41
CA ARG A 125 -9.52 -7.38 12.15
C ARG A 125 -9.87 -8.84 12.43
N ARG A 126 -9.93 -9.67 11.39
CA ARG A 126 -10.25 -11.10 11.52
C ARG A 126 -9.25 -11.86 12.40
N GLU A 127 -7.96 -11.59 12.23
CA GLU A 127 -6.89 -12.34 12.91
C GLU A 127 -6.67 -11.87 14.36
N PHE A 128 -6.95 -10.59 14.68
CA PHE A 128 -6.58 -9.98 15.96
C PHE A 128 -7.71 -9.28 16.69
N PHE A 129 -8.59 -8.55 16.01
CA PHE A 129 -9.65 -7.77 16.68
C PHE A 129 -10.93 -8.56 16.91
N GLU A 130 -11.28 -9.45 15.99
CA GLU A 130 -12.47 -10.31 16.05
C GLU A 130 -12.19 -11.53 16.93
N CYS A 131 -11.73 -11.28 18.15
CA CYS A 131 -11.49 -12.29 19.19
C CYS A 131 -12.50 -12.12 20.32
N ALA A 132 -13.07 -13.22 20.81
CA ALA A 132 -13.87 -13.21 22.01
C ALA A 132 -12.99 -12.86 23.22
N GLY A 133 -13.40 -11.88 24.01
CA GLY A 133 -12.71 -11.47 25.22
C GLY A 133 -13.63 -10.83 26.25
N VAL A 134 -13.20 -10.86 27.50
CA VAL A 134 -13.90 -10.23 28.63
C VAL A 134 -13.02 -9.11 29.15
N LEU A 135 -13.52 -7.88 29.09
CA LEU A 135 -12.87 -6.74 29.71
C LEU A 135 -13.24 -6.72 31.20
N VAL A 136 -12.26 -6.94 32.07
CA VAL A 136 -12.45 -6.91 33.53
C VAL A 136 -11.73 -5.72 34.15
N ARG A 137 -12.27 -5.20 35.25
CA ARG A 137 -11.63 -4.15 36.04
C ARG A 137 -11.09 -4.75 37.33
N HIS A 138 -9.79 -4.65 37.54
CA HIS A 138 -9.14 -5.14 38.75
C HIS A 138 -8.06 -4.14 39.18
N GLY A 139 -8.02 -3.76 40.46
CA GLY A 139 -6.98 -2.88 40.99
C GLY A 139 -6.84 -1.53 40.25
N ARG A 140 -7.97 -0.90 39.87
CA ARG A 140 -8.03 0.33 39.04
C ARG A 140 -7.48 0.20 37.61
N GLN A 141 -7.13 -1.00 37.17
CA GLN A 141 -6.68 -1.28 35.80
C GLN A 141 -7.77 -2.02 35.02
N PHE A 142 -7.84 -1.77 33.72
CA PHE A 142 -8.62 -2.56 32.78
C PHE A 142 -7.74 -3.69 32.25
N ILE A 143 -8.25 -4.91 32.28
CA ILE A 143 -7.55 -6.10 31.80
C ILE A 143 -8.44 -6.78 30.77
N LEU A 144 -7.96 -6.90 29.53
CA LEU A 144 -8.65 -7.64 28.49
C LEU A 144 -8.27 -9.13 28.56
N LYS A 145 -9.19 -9.97 29.02
CA LYS A 145 -9.01 -11.43 29.02
C LYS A 145 -9.48 -11.99 27.69
N MET A 146 -8.54 -12.37 26.82
CA MET A 146 -8.85 -13.06 25.55
C MET A 146 -9.15 -14.54 25.78
N ALA A 147 -9.95 -15.14 24.89
CA ALA A 147 -10.23 -16.57 24.88
C ALA A 147 -8.94 -17.41 24.84
N GLU A 148 -8.91 -18.52 25.58
CA GLU A 148 -7.71 -19.38 25.68
C GLU A 148 -7.33 -20.02 24.34
N HIS A 149 -8.32 -20.45 23.57
CA HIS A 149 -8.13 -21.08 22.25
C HIS A 149 -7.88 -20.08 21.12
N PHE A 150 -7.71 -18.80 21.42
CA PHE A 150 -7.40 -17.81 20.40
C PHE A 150 -5.99 -18.02 19.86
N SER A 151 -5.88 -18.43 18.60
CA SER A 151 -4.61 -18.84 17.97
C SER A 151 -3.55 -17.73 18.00
N ASN A 152 -3.95 -16.47 17.82
CA ASN A 152 -3.03 -15.33 17.78
C ASN A 152 -2.83 -14.66 19.15
N ARG A 153 -3.27 -15.28 20.25
CA ARG A 153 -3.18 -14.73 21.62
C ARG A 153 -1.77 -14.34 22.01
N TYR A 154 -0.80 -15.22 21.74
CA TYR A 154 0.61 -14.97 22.10
C TYR A 154 1.18 -13.77 21.33
N ILE A 155 0.80 -13.61 20.07
CA ILE A 155 1.23 -12.49 19.21
C ILE A 155 0.62 -11.19 19.74
N TRP A 156 -0.67 -11.19 20.08
CA TRP A 156 -1.35 -10.02 20.64
C TRP A 156 -0.67 -9.53 21.92
N LEU A 157 -0.35 -10.43 22.85
CA LEU A 157 0.36 -10.07 24.09
C LEU A 157 1.74 -9.46 23.82
N ARG A 158 2.43 -9.86 22.76
CA ARG A 158 3.71 -9.24 22.35
C ARG A 158 3.50 -7.84 21.79
N ILE A 159 2.44 -7.64 21.00
CA ILE A 159 2.06 -6.32 20.48
C ILE A 159 1.73 -5.39 21.67
N GLU A 160 0.89 -5.84 22.60
CA GLU A 160 0.50 -5.07 23.80
C GLU A 160 1.71 -4.64 24.62
N ARG A 161 2.67 -5.55 24.87
CA ARG A 161 3.92 -5.22 25.57
C ARG A 161 4.72 -4.14 24.86
N LYS A 162 4.77 -4.14 23.52
CA LYS A 162 5.48 -3.11 22.76
C LYS A 162 4.78 -1.76 22.84
N ILE A 163 3.44 -1.73 22.82
CA ILE A 163 2.69 -0.48 22.98
C ILE A 163 3.04 0.19 24.30
N ILE A 164 3.09 -0.58 25.41
CA ILE A 164 3.43 -0.06 26.74
C ILE A 164 4.86 0.54 26.79
N LEU A 165 5.77 0.10 25.91
CA LEU A 165 7.14 0.60 25.83
C LEU A 165 7.30 1.83 24.92
N LEU A 166 6.24 2.23 24.20
CA LEU A 166 6.23 3.44 23.37
C LEU A 166 5.83 4.69 24.17
N ASP A 167 5.28 4.50 25.37
CA ASP A 167 5.01 5.55 26.39
C ASP A 167 6.22 5.77 27.30
#